data_AF-C1EJ58-F1
#
_entry.id   AF-C1EJ58-F1
#
_cell.length_a   1.000
_cell.length_b   1.000
_cell.length_c   1.000
_cell.angle_alpha   90.00
_cell.angle_beta   90.00
_cell.angle_gamma   90.00
#
_symmetry.space_group_name_H-M   'P 1'
#
loop_
_entity.id
_entity.type
_entity.pdbx_description
1 polymer ?
#
loop_
_entity_poly.entity_id
_entity_poly.type
_entity_poly.pdbx_seq_one_letter_code
_entity_poly.pdbx_strand_id
1 'polypeptide(L)'
;MLLERDPAARAEMLSAWSSSRTLLLDMRDADAFHARRLAGAVNLPRTTMSGRLHELPPRSRPLAVVLDPAPVACVDEDAWYRAQLAWFTADFKGNPWTLRGCVVGDDALFDDAAARSGFPVATGAVNPTARGRLWEPSDNVARWLPAVEARMAHRWGRGGRLLEGAMSSEEEPASSEEEPASSEAAASGPDDDDPPLLVDLGCGAGRDAVYAALRGWRVLALDSDAKGLARCAALAEAHGVGDRVAPVRVDLERTDPADVFETIGSRRWSSLVAGRASAVDWASLVNDANASTVGAALTVKNPVRAVLAVRFLQRRLATALPSLLPAGAAVMWFHFMRGAELTAVGRPNKAKDLLEDGELRTAFDAERGWTVVADGATKLPDGRPVSEFVAVRDGSYS
;
A
#
# COMPACT_ATOMS: atom_id res chain seq x y z
N MET A 1 -5.73 29.05 -19.38
CA MET A 1 -5.39 27.69 -19.84
C MET A 1 -4.23 27.22 -18.97
N LEU A 2 -4.28 26.01 -18.38
CA LEU A 2 -3.20 25.51 -17.49
C LEU A 2 -1.97 24.98 -18.26
N LEU A 3 -2.07 24.96 -19.59
CA LEU A 3 -1.02 24.49 -20.49
C LEU A 3 -0.13 25.66 -20.87
N GLU A 4 1.14 25.59 -20.46
CA GLU A 4 2.14 26.55 -20.87
C GLU A 4 2.85 26.09 -22.14
N ARG A 5 2.97 26.99 -23.11
CA ARG A 5 3.61 26.75 -24.42
C ARG A 5 4.90 27.55 -24.57
N ASP A 6 5.06 28.65 -23.83
CA ASP A 6 6.27 29.46 -23.85
C ASP A 6 7.46 28.71 -23.19
N PRO A 7 8.61 28.56 -23.88
CA PRO A 7 9.74 27.81 -23.34
C PRO A 7 10.39 28.40 -22.08
N ALA A 8 10.31 29.72 -21.86
CA ALA A 8 10.84 30.35 -20.66
C ALA A 8 9.88 30.16 -19.47
N ALA A 9 8.59 30.37 -19.68
CA ALA A 9 7.55 30.11 -18.68
C ALA A 9 7.51 28.63 -18.26
N ARG A 10 7.72 27.68 -19.21
CA ARG A 10 7.89 26.25 -18.88
C ARG A 10 9.08 26.02 -17.94
N ALA A 11 10.22 26.68 -18.16
CA ALA A 11 11.39 26.56 -17.29
C ALA A 11 11.12 27.13 -15.88
N GLU A 12 10.41 28.26 -15.77
CA GLU A 12 9.99 28.81 -14.47
C GLU A 12 9.06 27.84 -13.72
N MET A 13 8.11 27.21 -14.43
CA MET A 13 7.24 26.18 -13.85
C MET A 13 8.04 24.99 -13.31
N LEU A 14 9.01 24.49 -14.07
CA LEU A 14 9.87 23.39 -13.61
C LEU A 14 10.68 23.76 -12.36
N SER A 15 11.26 24.96 -12.32
CA SER A 15 11.96 25.47 -11.13
C SER A 15 11.04 25.54 -9.90
N ALA A 16 9.80 25.99 -10.08
CA ALA A 16 8.80 26.02 -9.02
C ALA A 16 8.38 24.61 -8.57
N TRP A 17 8.23 23.67 -9.49
CA TRP A 17 7.89 22.28 -9.18
C TRP A 17 8.98 21.56 -8.40
N SER A 18 10.25 21.77 -8.79
CA SER A 18 11.42 21.25 -8.08
C SER A 18 11.47 21.77 -6.64
N SER A 19 11.36 23.09 -6.47
CA SER A 19 11.43 23.76 -5.16
C SER A 19 10.29 23.34 -4.21
N SER A 20 9.11 23.06 -4.76
CA SER A 20 7.92 22.67 -3.99
C SER A 20 7.75 21.15 -3.81
N ARG A 21 8.63 20.34 -4.38
CA ARG A 21 8.50 18.86 -4.44
C ARG A 21 7.13 18.43 -4.97
N THR A 22 6.68 19.09 -6.03
CA THR A 22 5.39 18.79 -6.66
C THR A 22 5.37 17.37 -7.22
N LEU A 23 4.28 16.65 -7.00
CA LEU A 23 4.08 15.32 -7.61
C LEU A 23 3.97 15.45 -9.12
N LEU A 24 4.75 14.63 -9.85
CA LEU A 24 4.79 14.67 -11.31
C LEU A 24 4.14 13.42 -11.90
N LEU A 25 3.02 13.61 -12.60
CA LEU A 25 2.36 12.58 -13.38
C LEU A 25 2.76 12.71 -14.84
N ASP A 26 3.28 11.64 -15.42
CA ASP A 26 3.55 11.55 -16.86
C ASP A 26 2.50 10.67 -17.53
N MET A 27 1.66 11.27 -18.38
CA MET A 27 0.55 10.60 -19.06
C MET A 27 0.94 9.95 -20.38
N ARG A 28 2.21 10.11 -20.81
CA ARG A 28 2.69 9.53 -22.05
C ARG A 28 2.73 8.01 -21.99
N ASP A 29 2.80 7.37 -23.15
CA ASP A 29 3.04 5.93 -23.20
C ASP A 29 4.38 5.54 -22.55
N ALA A 30 4.51 4.27 -22.18
CA ALA A 30 5.67 3.78 -21.44
C ALA A 30 6.97 3.93 -22.24
N ASP A 31 6.94 3.75 -23.56
CA ASP A 31 8.12 3.85 -24.40
C ASP A 31 8.61 5.29 -24.46
N ALA A 32 7.71 6.25 -24.65
CA ALA A 32 8.02 7.68 -24.62
C ALA A 32 8.56 8.13 -23.24
N PHE A 33 8.02 7.58 -22.16
CA PHE A 33 8.49 7.84 -20.80
C PHE A 33 9.88 7.25 -20.51
N HIS A 34 10.16 6.04 -21.02
CA HIS A 34 11.47 5.40 -20.87
C HIS A 34 12.52 6.01 -21.79
N ALA A 35 12.15 6.48 -22.98
CA ALA A 35 13.04 7.22 -23.85
C ALA A 35 13.58 8.47 -23.14
N ARG A 36 12.69 9.24 -22.48
CA ARG A 36 13.05 10.40 -21.67
C ARG A 36 11.90 10.84 -20.76
N ARG A 37 12.22 11.31 -19.56
CA ARG A 37 11.25 11.82 -18.58
C ARG A 37 11.88 12.86 -17.67
N LEU A 38 11.05 13.72 -17.08
CA LEU A 38 11.47 14.51 -15.93
C LEU A 38 11.78 13.56 -14.76
N ALA A 39 12.93 13.71 -14.11
CA ALA A 39 13.32 12.86 -13.01
C ALA A 39 12.30 12.95 -11.86
N GLY A 40 11.94 11.78 -11.29
CA GLY A 40 10.90 11.68 -10.26
C GLY A 40 9.46 11.65 -10.80
N ALA A 41 9.25 11.81 -12.11
CA ALA A 41 7.93 11.62 -12.71
C ALA A 41 7.47 10.16 -12.63
N VAL A 42 6.18 9.98 -12.36
CA VAL A 42 5.52 8.68 -12.30
C VAL A 42 4.67 8.50 -13.55
N ASN A 43 4.98 7.46 -14.33
CA ASN A 43 4.22 7.15 -15.53
C ASN A 43 2.90 6.47 -15.19
N LEU A 44 1.82 7.04 -15.72
CA LEU A 44 0.50 6.46 -15.77
C LEU A 44 -0.10 6.81 -17.14
N PRO A 45 0.14 5.97 -18.17
CA PRO A 45 -0.26 6.28 -19.53
C PRO A 45 -1.76 6.55 -19.63
N ARG A 46 -2.13 7.60 -20.36
CA ARG A 46 -3.52 8.00 -20.58
C ARG A 46 -4.41 6.86 -21.04
N THR A 47 -3.89 6.00 -21.90
CA THR A 47 -4.58 4.82 -22.45
C THR A 47 -4.91 3.76 -21.40
N THR A 48 -4.17 3.70 -20.29
CA THR A 48 -4.37 2.75 -19.19
C THR A 48 -4.89 3.41 -17.91
N MET A 49 -5.10 4.73 -17.93
CA MET A 49 -5.47 5.51 -16.75
C MET A 49 -6.87 5.15 -16.22
N SER A 50 -7.76 4.69 -17.11
CA SER A 50 -9.05 4.12 -16.73
C SER A 50 -8.84 2.88 -15.84
N GLY A 51 -9.44 2.89 -14.63
CA GLY A 51 -9.24 1.83 -13.62
C GLY A 51 -8.02 2.03 -12.71
N ARG A 52 -7.07 2.89 -13.09
CA ARG A 52 -5.85 3.18 -12.33
C ARG A 52 -5.87 4.52 -11.59
N LEU A 53 -7.00 5.22 -11.56
CA LEU A 53 -7.17 6.46 -10.80
C LEU A 53 -6.87 6.32 -9.29
N HIS A 54 -6.92 5.09 -8.76
CA HIS A 54 -6.50 4.77 -7.41
C HIS A 54 -4.97 4.87 -7.21
N GLU A 55 -4.17 5.13 -8.24
CA GLU A 55 -2.74 5.47 -8.11
C GLU A 55 -2.51 6.98 -7.99
N LEU A 56 -3.51 7.82 -8.29
CA LEU A 56 -3.40 9.28 -8.18
C LEU A 56 -3.41 9.76 -6.72
N PRO A 57 -2.84 10.94 -6.43
CA PRO A 57 -2.92 11.50 -5.09
C PRO A 57 -4.37 11.82 -4.71
N PRO A 58 -4.65 12.00 -3.40
CA PRO A 58 -5.88 12.65 -2.97
C PRO A 58 -6.10 13.95 -3.74
N ARG A 59 -7.36 14.27 -4.08
CA ARG A 59 -7.72 15.44 -4.90
C ARG A 59 -7.19 16.78 -4.34
N SER A 60 -7.06 16.89 -3.02
CA SER A 60 -6.51 18.04 -2.31
C SER A 60 -4.99 18.19 -2.41
N ARG A 61 -4.27 17.12 -2.77
CA ARG A 61 -2.82 17.15 -2.88
C ARG A 61 -2.42 17.60 -4.28
N PRO A 62 -1.67 18.71 -4.41
CA PRO A 62 -1.33 19.25 -5.72
C PRO A 62 -0.44 18.32 -6.54
N LEU A 63 -0.70 18.22 -7.84
CA LEU A 63 0.14 17.51 -8.81
C LEU A 63 0.36 18.33 -10.09
N ALA A 64 1.44 18.07 -10.81
CA ALA A 64 1.69 18.58 -12.14
C ALA A 64 1.68 17.44 -13.17
N VAL A 65 1.33 17.77 -14.41
CA VAL A 65 1.05 16.76 -15.45
C VAL A 65 1.92 17.02 -16.68
N VAL A 66 2.58 15.97 -17.16
CA VAL A 66 3.19 15.90 -18.50
C VAL A 66 2.20 15.23 -19.44
N LEU A 67 1.76 15.98 -20.46
CA LEU A 67 0.76 15.56 -21.45
C LEU A 67 1.41 14.89 -22.66
N ASP A 68 0.65 14.03 -23.34
CA ASP A 68 0.98 13.53 -24.67
C ASP A 68 1.08 14.71 -25.65
N PRO A 69 2.15 14.82 -26.46
CA PRO A 69 2.16 15.78 -27.57
C PRO A 69 1.05 15.50 -28.57
N ALA A 70 0.52 16.56 -29.18
CA ALA A 70 -0.43 16.40 -30.28
C ALA A 70 0.24 15.67 -31.46
N PRO A 71 -0.40 14.65 -32.05
CA PRO A 71 0.11 14.01 -33.26
C PRO A 71 0.23 15.03 -34.40
N VAL A 72 1.17 14.82 -35.33
CA VAL A 72 1.34 15.72 -36.50
C VAL A 72 0.06 15.87 -37.33
N ALA A 73 -0.78 14.84 -37.37
CA ALA A 73 -2.07 14.86 -38.07
C ALA A 73 -3.21 15.52 -37.25
N CYS A 74 -2.93 16.04 -36.06
CA CYS A 74 -3.94 16.67 -35.20
C CYS A 74 -4.40 18.01 -35.79
N VAL A 75 -5.69 18.11 -36.09
CA VAL A 75 -6.29 19.32 -36.69
C VAL A 75 -6.62 20.38 -35.64
N ASP A 76 -6.91 19.96 -34.40
CA ASP A 76 -7.26 20.84 -33.28
C ASP A 76 -6.48 20.41 -32.02
N GLU A 77 -5.30 20.99 -31.84
CA GLU A 77 -4.44 20.73 -30.68
C GLU A 77 -5.09 21.15 -29.36
N ASP A 78 -5.87 22.23 -29.36
CA ASP A 78 -6.49 22.72 -28.13
C ASP A 78 -7.60 21.77 -27.67
N ALA A 79 -8.36 21.15 -28.60
CA ALA A 79 -9.26 20.05 -28.27
C ALA A 79 -8.49 18.81 -27.78
N TRP A 80 -7.35 18.48 -28.39
CA TRP A 80 -6.51 17.36 -27.97
C TRP A 80 -6.05 17.50 -26.52
N TYR A 81 -5.46 18.63 -26.15
CA TYR A 81 -4.98 18.86 -24.78
C TYR A 81 -6.14 19.01 -23.78
N ARG A 82 -7.26 19.64 -24.16
CA ARG A 82 -8.46 19.68 -23.31
C ARG A 82 -8.99 18.29 -22.99
N ALA A 83 -8.98 17.36 -23.95
CA ALA A 83 -9.41 15.98 -23.72
C ALA A 83 -8.51 15.24 -22.71
N GLN A 84 -7.21 15.53 -22.69
CA GLN A 84 -6.29 14.98 -21.69
C GLN A 84 -6.53 15.58 -20.30
N LEU A 85 -6.76 16.89 -20.21
CA LEU A 85 -7.00 17.57 -18.94
C LEU A 85 -8.38 17.27 -18.35
N ALA A 86 -9.33 16.81 -19.17
CA ALA A 86 -10.68 16.42 -18.72
C ALA A 86 -10.66 15.39 -17.58
N TRP A 87 -9.64 14.54 -17.51
CA TRP A 87 -9.45 13.57 -16.43
C TRP A 87 -9.29 14.18 -15.03
N PHE A 88 -8.81 15.42 -14.94
CA PHE A 88 -8.57 16.12 -13.67
C PHE A 88 -9.70 17.07 -13.29
N THR A 89 -10.71 17.18 -14.16
CA THR A 89 -11.89 18.01 -13.88
C THR A 89 -12.73 17.40 -12.76
N ALA A 90 -13.69 18.19 -12.27
CA ALA A 90 -14.58 17.77 -11.21
C ALA A 90 -15.34 16.49 -11.60
N ASP A 91 -15.44 15.54 -10.66
CA ASP A 91 -16.39 14.44 -10.81
C ASP A 91 -17.84 14.90 -10.56
N PHE A 92 -18.78 13.96 -10.54
CA PHE A 92 -20.19 14.22 -10.24
C PHE A 92 -20.44 14.85 -8.85
N LYS A 93 -19.44 14.86 -7.95
CA LYS A 93 -19.49 15.53 -6.65
C LYS A 93 -18.84 16.91 -6.66
N GLY A 94 -18.45 17.43 -7.83
CA GLY A 94 -17.91 18.77 -7.96
C GLY A 94 -16.47 18.94 -7.47
N ASN A 95 -15.73 17.85 -7.21
CA ASN A 95 -14.39 17.94 -6.62
C ASN A 95 -13.32 17.64 -7.68
N PRO A 96 -12.58 18.62 -8.23
CA PRO A 96 -11.50 18.40 -9.21
C PRO A 96 -10.19 17.96 -8.53
N TRP A 97 -9.22 17.46 -9.30
CA TRP A 97 -7.84 17.34 -8.79
C TRP A 97 -7.18 18.70 -8.77
N THR A 98 -6.35 18.94 -7.75
CA THR A 98 -5.56 20.17 -7.64
C THR A 98 -4.36 20.11 -8.59
N LEU A 99 -4.48 20.73 -9.77
CA LEU A 99 -3.37 20.84 -10.71
C LEU A 99 -2.50 22.07 -10.40
N ARG A 100 -1.18 21.88 -10.27
CA ARG A 100 -0.19 22.97 -10.21
C ARG A 100 0.13 23.55 -11.58
N GLY A 101 -0.08 22.78 -12.63
CA GLY A 101 0.18 23.15 -14.01
C GLY A 101 0.40 21.92 -14.87
N CYS A 102 0.47 22.12 -16.18
CA CYS A 102 0.79 21.06 -17.12
C CYS A 102 1.73 21.54 -18.24
N VAL A 103 2.53 20.61 -18.74
CA VAL A 103 3.47 20.81 -19.86
C VAL A 103 3.28 19.69 -20.88
N VAL A 104 3.64 19.96 -22.14
CA VAL A 104 3.65 18.92 -23.19
C VAL A 104 4.98 18.17 -23.13
N GLY A 105 4.97 16.85 -23.16
CA GLY A 105 6.20 16.04 -23.19
C GLY A 105 6.84 15.95 -24.58
N ASP A 106 7.23 17.10 -25.12
CA ASP A 106 7.90 17.30 -26.42
C ASP A 106 9.42 17.55 -26.27
N ASP A 107 10.15 17.66 -27.40
CA ASP A 107 11.59 17.98 -27.40
C ASP A 107 11.88 19.29 -26.65
N ALA A 108 11.03 20.31 -26.82
CA ALA A 108 11.18 21.59 -26.15
C ALA A 108 11.08 21.51 -24.62
N LEU A 109 10.30 20.57 -24.07
CA LEU A 109 10.30 20.33 -22.62
C LEU A 109 11.64 19.78 -22.15
N PHE A 110 12.14 18.72 -22.79
CA PHE A 110 13.28 17.96 -22.28
C PHE A 110 14.63 18.58 -22.62
N ASP A 111 14.79 19.07 -23.84
CA ASP A 111 16.08 19.54 -24.35
C ASP A 111 16.32 21.01 -23.99
N ASP A 112 15.25 21.76 -23.68
CA ASP A 112 15.30 23.21 -23.56
C ASP A 112 14.77 23.73 -22.21
N ALA A 113 13.49 23.50 -21.89
CA ALA A 113 12.91 23.98 -20.62
C ALA A 113 13.54 23.30 -19.38
N ALA A 114 13.76 21.99 -19.44
CA ALA A 114 14.43 21.24 -18.37
C ALA A 114 15.90 21.67 -18.22
N ALA A 115 16.62 21.86 -19.33
CA ALA A 115 17.99 22.35 -19.32
C ALA A 115 18.11 23.75 -18.69
N ARG A 116 17.24 24.69 -19.09
CA ARG A 116 17.23 26.06 -18.53
C ARG A 116 16.88 26.13 -17.05
N SER A 117 16.00 25.27 -16.57
CA SER A 117 15.60 25.21 -15.16
C SER A 117 16.55 24.38 -14.29
N GLY A 118 17.49 23.65 -14.90
CA GLY A 118 18.29 22.65 -14.22
C GLY A 118 17.46 21.46 -13.71
N PHE A 119 16.26 21.24 -14.26
CA PHE A 119 15.42 20.11 -13.88
C PHE A 119 15.99 18.82 -14.49
N PRO A 120 16.32 17.79 -13.70
CA PRO A 120 16.98 16.61 -14.24
C PRO A 120 16.07 15.82 -15.19
N VAL A 121 16.62 15.37 -16.31
CA VAL A 121 15.98 14.45 -17.26
C VAL A 121 16.61 13.07 -17.12
N ALA A 122 15.77 12.03 -17.02
CA ALA A 122 16.19 10.65 -16.91
C ALA A 122 15.75 9.85 -18.14
N THR A 123 16.50 8.79 -18.47
CA THR A 123 16.21 7.86 -19.56
C THR A 123 16.25 6.42 -19.04
N GLY A 124 15.90 5.46 -19.90
CA GLY A 124 15.92 4.03 -19.60
C GLY A 124 14.71 3.53 -18.79
N ALA A 125 14.65 2.20 -18.66
CA ALA A 125 13.67 1.50 -17.85
C ALA A 125 13.77 1.94 -16.37
N VAL A 126 12.63 2.04 -15.70
CA VAL A 126 12.57 2.32 -14.25
C VAL A 126 12.44 0.99 -13.54
N ASN A 127 13.35 0.70 -12.61
CA ASN A 127 13.19 -0.45 -11.74
C ASN A 127 11.87 -0.30 -10.96
N PRO A 128 10.95 -1.28 -10.99
CA PRO A 128 9.66 -1.18 -10.31
C PRO A 128 9.75 -0.78 -8.83
N THR A 129 10.77 -1.25 -8.09
CA THR A 129 10.94 -0.88 -6.67
C THR A 129 11.47 0.54 -6.47
N ALA A 130 12.05 1.14 -7.52
CA ALA A 130 12.46 2.54 -7.56
C ALA A 130 11.42 3.45 -8.25
N ARG A 131 10.28 2.89 -8.70
CA ARG A 131 9.17 3.66 -9.27
C ARG A 131 8.59 4.52 -8.15
N GLY A 132 8.71 5.84 -8.29
CA GLY A 132 8.07 6.78 -7.37
C GLY A 132 6.56 6.54 -7.24
N ARG A 133 5.91 7.17 -6.27
CA ARG A 133 4.47 7.04 -6.01
C ARG A 133 3.75 8.38 -6.11
N LEU A 134 2.57 8.34 -6.69
CA LEU A 134 1.60 9.44 -6.68
C LEU A 134 0.57 9.28 -5.55
N TRP A 135 0.43 8.06 -5.03
CA TRP A 135 -0.45 7.72 -3.93
C TRP A 135 0.35 7.60 -2.63
N GLU A 136 -0.35 7.76 -1.52
CA GLU A 136 0.16 7.48 -0.17
C GLU A 136 -0.74 6.41 0.48
N PRO A 137 -0.19 5.62 1.42
CA PRO A 137 -1.03 4.83 2.33
C PRO A 137 -1.95 5.77 3.15
N SER A 138 -2.87 5.18 3.87
CA SER A 138 -3.70 5.88 4.84
C SER A 138 -2.83 6.52 5.94
N ASP A 139 -3.14 7.76 6.37
CA ASP A 139 -2.31 8.51 7.32
C ASP A 139 -2.02 7.73 8.61
N ASN A 140 -3.02 7.01 9.14
CA ASN A 140 -2.85 6.18 10.33
C ASN A 140 -1.88 5.00 10.07
N VAL A 141 -1.87 4.42 8.88
CA VAL A 141 -0.93 3.34 8.50
C VAL A 141 0.49 3.89 8.37
N ALA A 142 0.66 5.03 7.68
CA ALA A 142 1.94 5.71 7.56
C ALA A 142 2.56 6.08 8.92
N ARG A 143 1.71 6.39 9.91
CA ARG A 143 2.11 6.69 11.27
C ARG A 143 2.42 5.43 12.09
N TRP A 144 1.50 4.48 12.12
CA TRP A 144 1.53 3.40 13.11
C TRP A 144 2.30 2.17 12.68
N LEU A 145 2.31 1.81 11.39
CA LEU A 145 3.07 0.64 10.95
C LEU A 145 4.58 0.78 11.28
N PRO A 146 5.25 1.91 10.99
CA PRO A 146 6.64 2.12 11.42
C PRO A 146 6.84 2.11 12.94
N ALA A 147 5.91 2.69 13.70
CA ALA A 147 5.99 2.74 15.16
C ALA A 147 5.87 1.34 15.79
N VAL A 148 4.95 0.53 15.25
CA VAL A 148 4.74 -0.87 15.67
C VAL A 148 5.94 -1.73 15.27
N GLU A 149 6.49 -1.58 14.05
CA GLU A 149 7.73 -2.23 13.63
C GLU A 149 8.89 -1.92 14.58
N ALA A 150 9.08 -0.64 14.95
CA ALA A 150 10.14 -0.24 15.86
C ALA A 150 9.99 -0.89 17.25
N ARG A 151 8.75 -0.97 17.76
CA ARG A 151 8.45 -1.62 19.05
C ARG A 151 8.70 -3.12 19.01
N MET A 152 8.30 -3.77 17.91
CA MET A 152 8.28 -5.23 17.79
C MET A 152 9.51 -5.78 17.05
N ALA A 153 10.49 -4.94 16.69
CA ALA A 153 11.67 -5.31 15.90
C ALA A 153 12.41 -6.53 16.47
N HIS A 154 12.55 -6.62 17.79
CA HIS A 154 13.20 -7.74 18.47
C HIS A 154 12.42 -9.08 18.39
N ARG A 155 11.17 -9.05 17.93
CA ARG A 155 10.28 -10.22 17.80
C ARG A 155 10.02 -10.63 16.35
N TRP A 156 10.25 -9.74 15.38
CA TRP A 156 9.89 -9.95 13.97
C TRP A 156 11.10 -10.06 13.02
N GLY A 157 12.33 -9.98 13.53
CA GLY A 157 13.54 -10.03 12.71
C GLY A 157 13.71 -8.78 11.84
N ARG A 158 14.64 -8.82 10.86
CA ARG A 158 15.01 -7.66 10.02
C ARG A 158 13.91 -7.20 9.04
N GLY A 159 12.83 -7.96 8.89
CA GLY A 159 11.78 -7.75 7.87
C GLY A 159 10.90 -6.51 8.02
N GLY A 160 11.14 -5.65 9.02
CA GLY A 160 10.46 -4.36 9.22
C GLY A 160 11.30 -3.13 8.90
N ARG A 161 12.51 -3.28 8.34
CA ARG A 161 13.40 -2.15 8.00
C ARG A 161 13.76 -2.13 6.53
N LEU A 162 12.83 -1.72 5.68
CA LEU A 162 13.15 -1.21 4.35
C LEU A 162 12.39 0.09 4.14
N LEU A 163 13.04 1.21 4.44
CA LEU A 163 12.88 2.50 3.78
C LEU A 163 13.76 3.52 4.51
N GLU A 164 15.07 3.42 4.29
CA GLU A 164 15.97 4.57 4.30
C GLU A 164 16.81 4.48 3.02
N GLY A 165 16.64 5.46 2.14
CA GLY A 165 17.52 5.59 0.98
C GLY A 165 18.83 6.21 1.41
N ALA A 166 19.95 5.53 1.18
CA ALA A 166 21.24 6.14 0.92
C ALA A 166 22.22 5.06 0.46
N MET A 167 22.94 5.37 -0.62
CA MET A 167 24.23 4.76 -0.89
C MET A 167 25.14 4.86 0.33
N SER A 168 25.83 3.77 0.65
CA SER A 168 27.25 3.82 1.03
C SER A 168 27.86 2.47 0.68
N SER A 169 28.62 2.48 -0.41
CA SER A 169 29.67 1.50 -0.69
C SER A 169 30.65 1.48 0.48
N GLU A 170 30.86 0.31 1.07
CA GLU A 170 32.10 -0.06 1.72
C GLU A 170 32.12 -1.59 1.82
N GLU A 171 32.75 -2.21 0.83
CA GLU A 171 33.30 -3.56 0.92
C GLU A 171 34.48 -3.52 1.89
N GLU A 172 34.50 -4.39 2.89
CA GLU A 172 35.72 -4.76 3.61
C GLU A 172 35.85 -6.28 3.65
N PRO A 173 37.08 -6.82 3.57
CA PRO A 173 37.34 -8.11 2.95
C PRO A 173 37.22 -9.29 3.90
N ALA A 174 36.98 -10.46 3.30
CA ALA A 174 37.02 -11.75 3.95
C ALA A 174 38.41 -12.04 4.53
N SER A 175 38.46 -12.37 5.82
CA SER A 175 39.56 -13.12 6.42
C SER A 175 39.08 -14.53 6.75
N SER A 176 39.83 -15.48 6.20
CA SER A 176 39.67 -16.92 6.32
C SER A 176 40.15 -17.40 7.69
N GLU A 177 39.34 -18.18 8.38
CA GLU A 177 39.82 -19.17 9.36
C GLU A 177 38.80 -20.32 9.42
N GLU A 178 39.24 -21.50 8.99
CA GLU A 178 38.55 -22.79 9.13
C GLU A 178 38.62 -23.27 10.58
N GLU A 179 37.57 -23.98 11.06
CA GLU A 179 37.58 -25.10 12.05
C GLU A 179 36.14 -25.38 12.56
N PRO A 180 35.81 -26.58 13.11
CA PRO A 180 35.41 -27.76 12.36
C PRO A 180 33.97 -28.24 12.66
N ALA A 181 33.51 -29.21 11.87
CA ALA A 181 32.21 -29.85 11.98
C ALA A 181 32.09 -30.76 13.22
N SER A 182 31.07 -30.53 14.04
CA SER A 182 30.49 -31.55 14.92
C SER A 182 28.97 -31.46 14.93
N SER A 183 28.35 -32.55 14.51
CA SER A 183 26.93 -32.77 14.33
C SER A 183 26.17 -32.85 15.65
N GLU A 184 25.10 -32.07 15.77
CA GLU A 184 23.83 -32.50 16.34
C GLU A 184 22.75 -31.65 15.65
N ALA A 185 22.01 -32.27 14.73
CA ALA A 185 20.92 -31.64 14.01
C ALA A 185 19.75 -31.41 14.98
N ALA A 186 19.83 -30.32 15.74
CA ALA A 186 18.65 -29.70 16.32
C ALA A 186 17.73 -29.33 15.15
N ALA A 187 16.56 -29.95 15.10
CA ALA A 187 15.53 -29.63 14.12
C ALA A 187 15.20 -28.12 14.22
N SER A 188 15.77 -27.33 13.31
CA SER A 188 15.45 -25.92 13.13
C SER A 188 13.97 -25.83 12.77
N GLY A 189 13.19 -25.22 13.65
CA GLY A 189 11.78 -24.90 13.37
C GLY A 189 11.65 -23.98 12.14
N PRO A 190 10.43 -23.74 11.62
CA PRO A 190 10.22 -22.94 10.42
C PRO A 190 10.90 -21.58 10.56
N ASP A 191 11.66 -21.24 9.52
CA ASP A 191 12.81 -20.33 9.49
C ASP A 191 12.58 -18.95 10.13
N ASP A 192 13.53 -18.50 10.96
CA ASP A 192 13.61 -17.12 11.51
C ASP A 192 13.96 -16.06 10.44
N ASP A 193 14.21 -16.48 9.19
CA ASP A 193 14.62 -15.64 8.06
C ASP A 193 13.45 -15.18 7.17
N ASP A 194 12.25 -15.72 7.39
CA ASP A 194 11.09 -15.48 6.55
C ASP A 194 10.43 -14.13 6.88
N PRO A 195 10.12 -13.24 5.91
CA PRO A 195 9.59 -11.91 6.24
C PRO A 195 8.27 -11.99 7.01
N PRO A 196 8.00 -11.06 7.96
CA PRO A 196 6.81 -11.13 8.79
C PRO A 196 5.54 -10.98 7.95
N LEU A 197 4.46 -11.66 8.37
CA LEU A 197 3.17 -11.65 7.68
C LEU A 197 2.21 -10.64 8.29
N LEU A 198 1.70 -9.73 7.46
CA LEU A 198 0.60 -8.82 7.75
C LEU A 198 -0.67 -9.28 7.03
N VAL A 199 -1.81 -9.27 7.71
CA VAL A 199 -3.13 -9.49 7.12
C VAL A 199 -3.86 -8.16 7.00
N ASP A 200 -4.17 -7.73 5.78
CA ASP A 200 -4.90 -6.49 5.49
C ASP A 200 -6.39 -6.81 5.20
N LEU A 201 -7.27 -6.44 6.13
CA LEU A 201 -8.70 -6.73 6.11
C LEU A 201 -9.47 -5.61 5.41
N GLY A 202 -10.16 -5.95 4.31
CA GLY A 202 -10.84 -4.95 3.48
C GLY A 202 -9.85 -4.08 2.71
N CYS A 203 -8.81 -4.71 2.14
CA CYS A 203 -7.66 -4.03 1.54
C CYS A 203 -8.01 -3.14 0.32
N GLY A 204 -9.19 -3.32 -0.28
CA GLY A 204 -9.66 -2.58 -1.44
C GLY A 204 -8.68 -2.64 -2.61
N ALA A 205 -8.17 -1.47 -3.04
CA ALA A 205 -7.20 -1.36 -4.13
C ALA A 205 -5.73 -1.52 -3.69
N GLY A 206 -5.48 -1.82 -2.41
CA GLY A 206 -4.16 -2.28 -1.94
C GLY A 206 -3.10 -1.23 -1.69
N ARG A 207 -3.43 0.07 -1.50
CA ARG A 207 -2.42 1.09 -1.16
C ARG A 207 -1.69 0.76 0.14
N ASP A 208 -2.44 0.42 1.18
CA ASP A 208 -1.90 0.08 2.49
C ASP A 208 -1.12 -1.25 2.44
N ALA A 209 -1.66 -2.27 1.76
CA ALA A 209 -0.96 -3.52 1.50
C ALA A 209 0.37 -3.35 0.76
N VAL A 210 0.40 -2.62 -0.36
CA VAL A 210 1.62 -2.39 -1.14
C VAL A 210 2.62 -1.54 -0.36
N TYR A 211 2.16 -0.57 0.42
CA TYR A 211 3.03 0.18 1.32
C TYR A 211 3.71 -0.73 2.35
N ALA A 212 2.97 -1.63 3.00
CA ALA A 212 3.56 -2.60 3.92
C ALA A 212 4.54 -3.55 3.21
N ALA A 213 4.23 -4.03 2.00
CA ALA A 213 5.11 -4.90 1.24
C ALA A 213 6.44 -4.25 0.85
N LEU A 214 6.40 -2.96 0.48
CA LEU A 214 7.59 -2.13 0.24
C LEU A 214 8.47 -1.98 1.49
N ARG A 215 7.88 -2.10 2.70
CA ARG A 215 8.60 -2.07 3.98
C ARG A 215 9.25 -3.38 4.39
N GLY A 216 9.03 -4.45 3.61
CA GLY A 216 9.58 -5.78 3.89
C GLY A 216 8.54 -6.83 4.25
N TRP A 217 7.27 -6.48 4.40
CA TRP A 217 6.23 -7.42 4.81
C TRP A 217 5.81 -8.36 3.69
N ARG A 218 5.44 -9.58 4.05
CA ARG A 218 4.46 -10.35 3.28
C ARG A 218 3.06 -9.86 3.68
N VAL A 219 2.19 -9.66 2.70
CA VAL A 219 0.85 -9.11 2.94
C VAL A 219 -0.21 -10.00 2.32
N LEU A 220 -1.03 -10.60 3.17
CA LEU A 220 -2.27 -11.24 2.75
C LEU A 220 -3.38 -10.20 2.69
N ALA A 221 -3.77 -9.81 1.48
CA ALA A 221 -4.71 -8.73 1.23
C ALA A 221 -6.12 -9.32 0.99
N LEU A 222 -7.00 -9.20 1.99
CA LEU A 222 -8.33 -9.81 1.99
C LEU A 222 -9.40 -8.78 1.60
N ASP A 223 -10.25 -9.10 0.64
CA ASP A 223 -11.43 -8.28 0.30
C ASP A 223 -12.50 -9.11 -0.41
N SER A 224 -13.74 -8.61 -0.48
CA SER A 224 -14.80 -9.21 -1.29
C SER A 224 -14.89 -8.60 -2.71
N ASP A 225 -14.36 -7.39 -2.90
CA ASP A 225 -14.33 -6.65 -4.17
C ASP A 225 -13.23 -7.19 -5.10
N ALA A 226 -13.63 -8.07 -6.03
CA ALA A 226 -12.74 -8.61 -7.06
C ALA A 226 -12.06 -7.52 -7.91
N LYS A 227 -12.72 -6.37 -8.16
CA LYS A 227 -12.11 -5.26 -8.91
C LYS A 227 -11.09 -4.51 -8.08
N GLY A 228 -11.33 -4.37 -6.78
CA GLY A 228 -10.36 -3.88 -5.80
C GLY A 228 -9.10 -4.76 -5.80
N LEU A 229 -9.28 -6.06 -5.63
CA LEU A 229 -8.17 -7.01 -5.59
C LEU A 229 -7.36 -7.07 -6.89
N ALA A 230 -8.00 -6.96 -8.06
CA ALA A 230 -7.29 -6.85 -9.34
C ALA A 230 -6.43 -5.58 -9.40
N ARG A 231 -6.92 -4.46 -8.86
CA ARG A 231 -6.14 -3.21 -8.73
C ARG A 231 -5.01 -3.37 -7.72
N CYS A 232 -5.24 -4.06 -6.60
CA CYS A 232 -4.20 -4.39 -5.62
C CYS A 232 -3.06 -5.20 -6.23
N ALA A 233 -3.38 -6.27 -6.99
CA ALA A 233 -2.39 -7.07 -7.71
C ALA A 233 -1.57 -6.23 -8.69
N ALA A 234 -2.25 -5.45 -9.54
CA ALA A 234 -1.59 -4.57 -10.50
C ALA A 234 -0.71 -3.50 -9.84
N LEU A 235 -1.14 -2.98 -8.68
CA LEU A 235 -0.37 -2.02 -7.91
C LEU A 235 0.90 -2.66 -7.34
N ALA A 236 0.81 -3.89 -6.80
CA ALA A 236 1.96 -4.62 -6.27
C ALA A 236 2.99 -4.93 -7.37
N GLU A 237 2.53 -5.42 -8.52
CA GLU A 237 3.38 -5.66 -9.71
C GLU A 237 4.09 -4.38 -10.16
N ALA A 238 3.34 -3.28 -10.26
CA ALA A 238 3.90 -2.01 -10.71
C ALA A 238 4.90 -1.39 -9.73
N HIS A 239 4.99 -1.89 -8.50
CA HIS A 239 5.98 -1.52 -7.48
C HIS A 239 7.02 -2.61 -7.21
N GLY A 240 7.01 -3.70 -7.98
CA GLY A 240 7.98 -4.80 -7.87
C GLY A 240 7.87 -5.61 -6.58
N VAL A 241 6.68 -5.65 -5.99
CA VAL A 241 6.40 -6.38 -4.73
C VAL A 241 5.26 -7.39 -4.89
N GLY A 242 4.99 -7.84 -6.11
CA GLY A 242 3.96 -8.83 -6.42
C GLY A 242 4.16 -10.17 -5.72
N ASP A 243 5.41 -10.56 -5.49
CA ASP A 243 5.80 -11.75 -4.72
C ASP A 243 5.56 -11.63 -3.21
N ARG A 244 5.29 -10.41 -2.73
CA ARG A 244 5.04 -10.08 -1.32
C ARG A 244 3.59 -9.73 -1.02
N VAL A 245 2.73 -9.57 -2.03
CA VAL A 245 1.31 -9.28 -1.83
C VAL A 245 0.48 -10.42 -2.40
N ALA A 246 -0.35 -11.04 -1.57
CA ALA A 246 -1.27 -12.10 -1.94
C ALA A 246 -2.73 -11.60 -1.84
N PRO A 247 -3.36 -11.15 -2.93
CA PRO A 247 -4.77 -10.78 -2.93
C PRO A 247 -5.65 -12.02 -2.86
N VAL A 248 -6.55 -12.07 -1.88
CA VAL A 248 -7.50 -13.17 -1.69
C VAL A 248 -8.91 -12.63 -1.58
N ARG A 249 -9.78 -13.16 -2.43
CA ARG A 249 -11.19 -12.84 -2.43
C ARG A 249 -11.92 -13.65 -1.37
N VAL A 250 -12.40 -12.97 -0.33
CA VAL A 250 -13.13 -13.56 0.78
C VAL A 250 -14.23 -12.62 1.25
N ASP A 251 -15.39 -13.19 1.56
CA ASP A 251 -16.45 -12.46 2.26
C ASP A 251 -16.30 -12.68 3.77
N LEU A 252 -15.66 -11.72 4.44
CA LEU A 252 -15.44 -11.76 5.88
C LEU A 252 -16.73 -11.58 6.69
N GLU A 253 -17.85 -11.15 6.10
CA GLU A 253 -19.15 -11.16 6.78
C GLU A 253 -19.75 -12.57 6.86
N ARG A 254 -19.30 -13.47 5.97
CA ARG A 254 -19.81 -14.84 5.82
C ARG A 254 -18.82 -15.93 6.23
N THR A 255 -17.60 -15.57 6.60
CA THR A 255 -16.53 -16.50 6.98
C THR A 255 -16.29 -16.40 8.48
N ASP A 256 -16.16 -17.54 9.16
CA ASP A 256 -15.87 -17.54 10.60
C ASP A 256 -14.44 -17.01 10.84
N PRO A 257 -14.23 -16.11 11.83
CA PRO A 257 -12.90 -15.61 12.18
C PRO A 257 -11.87 -16.72 12.44
N ALA A 258 -12.24 -17.81 13.11
CA ALA A 258 -11.31 -18.91 13.40
C ALA A 258 -10.87 -19.61 12.11
N ASP A 259 -11.81 -19.89 11.21
CA ASP A 259 -11.54 -20.51 9.91
C ASP A 259 -10.57 -19.65 9.08
N VAL A 260 -10.67 -18.31 9.18
CA VAL A 260 -9.75 -17.40 8.49
C VAL A 260 -8.32 -17.64 8.94
N PHE A 261 -8.04 -17.57 10.24
CA PHE A 261 -6.68 -17.68 10.76
C PHE A 261 -6.12 -19.10 10.73
N GLU A 262 -6.97 -20.12 10.87
CA GLU A 262 -6.58 -21.53 10.66
C GLU A 262 -6.16 -21.80 9.21
N THR A 263 -6.96 -21.30 8.25
CA THR A 263 -6.62 -21.42 6.83
C THR A 263 -5.32 -20.70 6.51
N ILE A 264 -5.11 -19.48 7.04
CA ILE A 264 -3.86 -18.74 6.85
C ILE A 264 -2.65 -19.51 7.41
N GLY A 265 -2.78 -20.02 8.64
CA GLY A 265 -1.71 -20.78 9.29
C GLY A 265 -1.31 -22.04 8.52
N SER A 266 -2.25 -22.68 7.83
CA SER A 266 -2.04 -23.94 7.11
C SER A 266 -1.61 -23.78 5.65
N ARG A 267 -1.32 -22.56 5.16
CA ARG A 267 -0.94 -22.31 3.76
C ARG A 267 0.52 -21.91 3.63
N ARG A 268 1.20 -22.48 2.64
CA ARG A 268 2.54 -22.03 2.24
C ARG A 268 2.43 -20.72 1.47
N TRP A 269 3.26 -19.74 1.78
CA TRP A 269 3.26 -18.45 1.09
C TRP A 269 3.38 -18.59 -0.44
N SER A 270 4.28 -19.47 -0.91
CA SER A 270 4.47 -19.72 -2.34
C SER A 270 3.18 -20.16 -3.07
N SER A 271 2.28 -20.87 -2.40
CA SER A 271 0.98 -21.27 -2.97
C SER A 271 -0.01 -20.11 -3.14
N LEU A 272 0.24 -18.98 -2.45
CA LEU A 272 -0.61 -17.80 -2.49
C LEU A 272 -0.17 -16.81 -3.58
N VAL A 273 1.13 -16.78 -3.91
CA VAL A 273 1.71 -15.79 -4.85
C VAL A 273 2.19 -16.39 -6.18
N ALA A 274 2.56 -17.68 -6.26
CA ALA A 274 3.23 -18.21 -7.45
C ALA A 274 2.34 -18.20 -8.70
N GLY A 275 2.78 -17.45 -9.72
CA GLY A 275 2.21 -17.48 -11.08
C GLY A 275 0.82 -16.86 -11.23
N ARG A 276 0.38 -16.01 -10.29
CA ARG A 276 -0.99 -15.47 -10.28
C ARG A 276 -1.03 -13.99 -10.62
N ALA A 277 -1.60 -13.68 -11.79
CA ALA A 277 -1.95 -12.32 -12.19
C ALA A 277 -3.28 -11.83 -11.55
N SER A 278 -3.95 -12.67 -10.77
CA SER A 278 -5.28 -12.42 -10.23
C SER A 278 -5.43 -12.93 -8.80
N ALA A 279 -6.39 -12.36 -8.08
CA ALA A 279 -6.73 -12.78 -6.73
C ALA A 279 -7.15 -14.25 -6.66
N VAL A 280 -6.83 -14.89 -5.53
CA VAL A 280 -7.26 -16.27 -5.23
C VAL A 280 -8.65 -16.25 -4.62
N ASP A 281 -9.55 -17.13 -5.03
CA ASP A 281 -10.82 -17.28 -4.34
C ASP A 281 -10.65 -18.08 -3.04
N TRP A 282 -11.25 -17.59 -1.95
CA TRP A 282 -11.21 -18.24 -0.64
C TRP A 282 -11.66 -19.70 -0.69
N ALA A 283 -12.72 -20.01 -1.44
CA ALA A 283 -13.23 -21.37 -1.54
C ALA A 283 -12.20 -22.30 -2.20
N SER A 284 -11.42 -21.80 -3.17
CA SER A 284 -10.32 -22.56 -3.77
C SER A 284 -9.20 -22.78 -2.77
N LEU A 285 -8.89 -21.81 -1.91
CA LEU A 285 -7.89 -21.99 -0.86
C LEU A 285 -8.31 -23.08 0.11
N VAL A 286 -9.56 -23.09 0.58
CA VAL A 286 -10.06 -24.08 1.55
C VAL A 286 -10.10 -25.49 0.96
N ASN A 287 -10.55 -25.62 -0.30
CA ASN A 287 -10.73 -26.92 -0.97
C ASN A 287 -9.45 -27.51 -1.59
N ASP A 288 -8.32 -26.79 -1.54
CA ASP A 288 -7.07 -27.29 -2.11
C ASP A 288 -6.53 -28.45 -1.27
N ALA A 289 -6.60 -29.68 -1.83
CA ALA A 289 -6.16 -30.92 -1.18
C ALA A 289 -4.65 -30.97 -0.90
N ASN A 290 -3.87 -30.01 -1.43
CA ASN A 290 -2.47 -29.77 -1.06
C ASN A 290 -2.32 -28.98 0.25
N ALA A 291 -3.42 -28.66 0.94
CA ALA A 291 -3.40 -28.41 2.38
C ALA A 291 -2.85 -29.67 3.05
N SER A 292 -1.53 -29.71 3.28
CA SER A 292 -0.85 -30.82 3.92
C SER A 292 -1.68 -31.31 5.08
N THR A 293 -2.08 -32.57 5.03
CA THR A 293 -2.78 -33.27 6.11
C THR A 293 -1.81 -33.34 7.29
N VAL A 294 -1.73 -32.28 8.10
CA VAL A 294 -1.03 -32.32 9.37
C VAL A 294 -1.96 -33.03 10.34
N GLY A 295 -1.82 -34.35 10.36
CA GLY A 295 -2.42 -35.18 11.38
C GLY A 295 -1.97 -34.74 12.77
N ALA A 296 -2.94 -34.66 13.69
CA ALA A 296 -2.78 -34.84 15.13
C ALA A 296 -1.52 -34.22 15.78
N ALA A 297 -1.56 -32.91 16.03
CA ALA A 297 -1.16 -32.24 17.27
C ALA A 297 -1.07 -30.73 17.01
N LEU A 298 -1.66 -29.92 17.91
CA LEU A 298 -1.47 -28.48 17.99
C LEU A 298 0.03 -28.14 17.89
N THR A 299 0.46 -27.47 16.81
CA THR A 299 1.53 -26.44 16.77
C THR A 299 1.84 -26.02 15.33
N VAL A 300 0.83 -25.67 14.53
CA VAL A 300 1.09 -24.72 13.44
C VAL A 300 1.23 -23.35 14.09
N LYS A 301 2.47 -22.85 14.22
CA LYS A 301 2.71 -21.48 14.66
C LYS A 301 1.93 -20.56 13.72
N ASN A 302 0.90 -19.87 14.22
CA ASN A 302 0.21 -18.84 13.45
C ASN A 302 1.26 -17.81 12.98
N PRO A 303 1.51 -17.67 11.66
CA PRO A 303 2.60 -16.84 11.15
C PRO A 303 2.27 -15.35 11.18
N VAL A 304 1.00 -15.00 11.46
CA VAL A 304 0.53 -13.62 11.45
C VAL A 304 1.21 -12.80 12.55
N ARG A 305 1.87 -11.73 12.14
CA ARG A 305 2.55 -10.77 13.02
C ARG A 305 1.80 -9.45 13.13
N ALA A 306 1.03 -9.08 12.12
CA ALA A 306 0.19 -7.90 12.17
C ALA A 306 -1.17 -8.14 11.50
N VAL A 307 -2.22 -7.55 12.05
CA VAL A 307 -3.52 -7.39 11.38
C VAL A 307 -3.79 -5.91 11.21
N LEU A 308 -4.14 -5.51 10.00
CA LEU A 308 -4.52 -4.16 9.62
C LEU A 308 -5.96 -4.16 9.14
N ALA A 309 -6.74 -3.17 9.56
CA ALA A 309 -8.06 -2.89 8.99
C ALA A 309 -8.25 -1.38 8.85
N VAL A 310 -8.53 -0.91 7.64
CA VAL A 310 -8.73 0.52 7.36
C VAL A 310 -10.08 0.75 6.71
N ARG A 311 -10.94 1.53 7.37
CA ARG A 311 -12.32 1.84 6.94
C ARG A 311 -13.14 0.58 6.62
N PHE A 312 -12.80 -0.51 7.28
CA PHE A 312 -13.47 -1.79 7.25
C PHE A 312 -13.87 -2.17 8.68
N LEU A 313 -15.10 -2.64 8.86
CA LEU A 313 -15.60 -3.06 10.16
C LEU A 313 -16.37 -4.37 10.05
N GLN A 314 -15.80 -5.40 10.67
CA GLN A 314 -16.47 -6.65 10.97
C GLN A 314 -16.25 -6.91 12.46
N ARG A 315 -17.26 -6.62 13.28
CA ARG A 315 -17.11 -6.64 14.74
C ARG A 315 -16.75 -8.02 15.29
N ARG A 316 -17.36 -9.09 14.77
CA ARG A 316 -17.09 -10.46 15.24
C ARG A 316 -15.62 -10.81 15.06
N LEU A 317 -15.05 -10.44 13.92
CA LEU A 317 -13.64 -10.60 13.61
C LEU A 317 -12.79 -9.74 14.55
N ALA A 318 -13.09 -8.44 14.68
CA ALA A 318 -12.37 -7.52 15.56
C ALA A 318 -12.32 -8.01 17.01
N THR A 319 -13.45 -8.49 17.54
CA THR A 319 -13.57 -9.01 18.91
C THR A 319 -12.94 -10.37 19.11
N ALA A 320 -12.74 -11.16 18.04
CA ALA A 320 -12.11 -12.48 18.11
C ALA A 320 -10.58 -12.43 17.98
N LEU A 321 -10.01 -11.37 17.38
CA LEU A 321 -8.56 -11.23 17.20
C LEU A 321 -7.74 -11.46 18.48
N PRO A 322 -8.13 -10.95 19.67
CA PRO A 322 -7.34 -11.11 20.88
C PRO A 322 -7.06 -12.56 21.26
N SER A 323 -8.01 -13.47 20.99
CA SER A 323 -7.89 -14.90 21.28
C SER A 323 -7.22 -15.68 20.13
N LEU A 324 -7.29 -15.19 18.89
CA LEU A 324 -6.80 -15.89 17.69
C LEU A 324 -5.32 -15.61 17.33
N LEU A 325 -4.81 -14.43 17.70
CA LEU A 325 -3.47 -14.01 17.29
C LEU A 325 -2.38 -14.47 18.27
N PRO A 326 -1.19 -14.86 17.77
CA PRO A 326 -0.12 -15.38 18.62
C PRO A 326 0.52 -14.28 19.48
N ALA A 327 1.30 -14.70 20.49
CA ALA A 327 2.20 -13.79 21.18
C ALA A 327 3.17 -13.13 20.17
N GLY A 328 3.44 -11.85 20.38
CA GLY A 328 4.22 -11.03 19.44
C GLY A 328 3.41 -10.54 18.23
N ALA A 329 2.08 -10.64 18.22
CA ALA A 329 1.26 -10.03 17.17
C ALA A 329 0.90 -8.57 17.48
N ALA A 330 0.53 -7.81 16.45
CA ALA A 330 -0.04 -6.47 16.57
C ALA A 330 -1.37 -6.36 15.81
N VAL A 331 -2.23 -5.47 16.27
CA VAL A 331 -3.48 -5.11 15.60
C VAL A 331 -3.55 -3.60 15.46
N MET A 332 -3.79 -3.14 14.23
CA MET A 332 -4.03 -1.75 13.88
C MET A 332 -5.39 -1.65 13.22
N TRP A 333 -6.35 -1.02 13.88
CA TRP A 333 -7.74 -0.93 13.40
C TRP A 333 -8.17 0.53 13.32
N PHE A 334 -8.40 1.01 12.10
CA PHE A 334 -8.69 2.42 11.82
C PHE A 334 -10.02 2.55 11.09
N HIS A 335 -11.11 2.81 11.82
CA HIS A 335 -12.46 2.83 11.23
C HIS A 335 -13.32 3.99 11.73
N PHE A 336 -14.37 4.34 10.98
CA PHE A 336 -15.29 5.40 11.37
C PHE A 336 -15.95 5.12 12.73
N MET A 337 -16.05 6.16 13.54
CA MET A 337 -16.69 6.12 14.86
C MET A 337 -18.02 6.85 14.85
N ARG A 338 -18.80 6.66 15.92
CA ARG A 338 -19.91 7.56 16.26
C ARG A 338 -19.52 9.03 16.08
N GLY A 339 -20.46 9.80 15.55
CA GLY A 339 -20.26 11.18 15.15
C GLY A 339 -19.96 11.35 13.66
N ALA A 340 -19.54 10.31 12.95
CA ALA A 340 -19.39 10.37 11.48
C ALA A 340 -20.73 10.67 10.78
N GLU A 341 -21.82 10.13 11.31
CA GLU A 341 -23.20 10.37 10.86
C GLU A 341 -23.67 11.81 11.09
N LEU A 342 -23.01 12.54 12.00
CA LEU A 342 -23.33 13.92 12.36
C LEU A 342 -22.55 14.96 11.54
N THR A 343 -21.60 14.51 10.70
CA THR A 343 -20.84 15.41 9.82
C THR A 343 -21.62 15.79 8.58
N ALA A 344 -21.17 16.83 7.86
CA ALA A 344 -21.77 17.22 6.58
C ALA A 344 -21.76 16.11 5.52
N VAL A 345 -20.81 15.16 5.61
CA VAL A 345 -20.78 13.97 4.74
C VAL A 345 -21.90 12.98 5.10
N GLY A 346 -22.25 12.89 6.38
CA GLY A 346 -23.38 12.11 6.89
C GLY A 346 -23.31 10.60 6.64
N ARG A 347 -22.13 10.05 6.32
CA ARG A 347 -21.90 8.61 6.07
C ARG A 347 -20.50 8.15 6.51
N PRO A 348 -20.34 6.91 7.04
CA PRO A 348 -21.40 5.94 7.34
C PRO A 348 -22.38 6.43 8.43
N ASN A 349 -23.62 5.94 8.41
CA ASN A 349 -24.69 6.44 9.29
C ASN A 349 -25.53 5.38 9.99
N LYS A 350 -25.24 4.10 9.74
CA LYS A 350 -25.87 3.01 10.47
C LYS A 350 -24.99 2.70 11.67
N ALA A 351 -25.60 2.53 12.85
CA ALA A 351 -24.88 2.17 14.07
C ALA A 351 -24.00 0.91 13.87
N LYS A 352 -24.49 -0.07 13.10
CA LYS A 352 -23.72 -1.27 12.76
C LYS A 352 -22.47 -1.02 11.91
N ASP A 353 -22.27 0.17 11.35
CA ASP A 353 -21.12 0.52 10.52
C ASP A 353 -20.19 1.52 11.26
N LEU A 354 -20.43 1.79 12.55
CA LEU A 354 -19.74 2.80 13.36
C LEU A 354 -19.23 2.19 14.67
N LEU A 355 -17.95 2.37 14.99
CA LEU A 355 -17.42 1.98 16.29
C LEU A 355 -17.90 2.92 17.40
N GLU A 356 -18.20 2.36 18.57
CA GLU A 356 -18.37 3.10 19.81
C GLU A 356 -16.99 3.43 20.44
N ASP A 357 -16.94 4.45 21.28
CA ASP A 357 -15.74 4.81 22.03
C ASP A 357 -15.34 3.67 23.00
N GLY A 358 -14.06 3.27 22.99
CA GLY A 358 -13.53 2.18 23.82
C GLY A 358 -14.04 0.77 23.46
N GLU A 359 -14.80 0.59 22.37
CA GLU A 359 -15.36 -0.71 21.96
C GLU A 359 -14.26 -1.76 21.73
N LEU A 360 -13.23 -1.40 20.98
CA LEU A 360 -12.11 -2.30 20.68
C LEU A 360 -11.22 -2.51 21.92
N ARG A 361 -10.95 -1.47 22.71
CA ARG A 361 -10.22 -1.62 23.98
C ARG A 361 -10.86 -2.64 24.89
N THR A 362 -12.19 -2.59 25.05
CA THR A 362 -12.92 -3.54 25.89
C THR A 362 -12.68 -4.98 25.46
N ALA A 363 -12.66 -5.25 24.14
CA ALA A 363 -12.40 -6.59 23.63
C ALA A 363 -10.95 -7.07 23.89
N PHE A 364 -9.97 -6.17 23.78
CA PHE A 364 -8.56 -6.51 24.00
C PHE A 364 -8.21 -6.61 25.48
N ASP A 365 -8.80 -5.80 26.35
CA ASP A 365 -8.61 -5.85 27.80
C ASP A 365 -9.23 -7.12 28.43
N ALA A 366 -10.21 -7.74 27.74
CA ALA A 366 -10.81 -9.01 28.16
C ALA A 366 -9.86 -10.21 28.05
N GLU A 367 -8.79 -10.09 27.25
CA GLU A 367 -7.80 -11.16 27.02
C GLU A 367 -6.43 -10.78 27.57
N ARG A 368 -5.75 -11.72 28.23
CA ARG A 368 -4.45 -11.46 28.83
C ARG A 368 -3.33 -11.34 27.77
N GLY A 369 -2.35 -10.50 28.08
CA GLY A 369 -1.13 -10.35 27.28
C GLY A 369 -1.20 -9.31 26.18
N TRP A 370 -2.31 -8.56 26.08
CA TRP A 370 -2.42 -7.40 25.19
C TRP A 370 -2.09 -6.10 25.92
N THR A 371 -1.36 -5.24 25.22
CA THR A 371 -1.10 -3.86 25.60
C THR A 371 -1.72 -2.97 24.53
N VAL A 372 -2.75 -2.20 24.90
CA VAL A 372 -3.34 -1.19 24.01
C VAL A 372 -2.43 0.03 23.99
N VAL A 373 -1.75 0.23 22.87
CA VAL A 373 -0.77 1.32 22.63
C VAL A 373 -1.47 2.62 22.27
N ALA A 374 -2.57 2.53 21.52
CA ALA A 374 -3.41 3.67 21.17
C ALA A 374 -4.88 3.26 21.15
N ASP A 375 -5.73 4.15 21.64
CA ASP A 375 -7.18 4.03 21.60
C ASP A 375 -7.75 5.44 21.64
N GLY A 376 -7.65 6.11 20.50
CA GLY A 376 -8.09 7.50 20.34
C GLY A 376 -8.95 7.67 19.10
N ALA A 377 -9.15 8.93 18.72
CA ALA A 377 -9.84 9.29 17.48
C ALA A 377 -9.08 10.40 16.74
N THR A 378 -8.93 10.23 15.43
CA THR A 378 -8.47 11.28 14.52
C THR A 378 -9.64 11.78 13.67
N LYS A 379 -9.51 12.98 13.09
CA LYS A 379 -10.51 13.53 12.17
C LYS A 379 -9.95 13.52 10.75
N LEU A 380 -10.73 12.99 9.81
CA LEU A 380 -10.43 13.14 8.38
C LEU A 380 -10.56 14.61 7.95
N PRO A 381 -9.99 15.01 6.79
CA PRO A 381 -10.14 16.36 6.26
C PRO A 381 -11.59 16.83 6.07
N ASP A 382 -12.53 15.88 5.92
CA ASP A 382 -13.96 16.14 5.83
C ASP A 382 -14.69 16.15 7.19
N GLY A 383 -13.94 16.10 8.29
CA GLY A 383 -14.42 16.21 9.67
C GLY A 383 -14.86 14.90 10.31
N ARG A 384 -14.95 13.79 9.56
CA ARG A 384 -15.42 12.51 10.11
C ARG A 384 -14.42 11.94 11.13
N PRO A 385 -14.88 11.54 12.34
CA PRO A 385 -14.04 10.86 13.31
C PRO A 385 -13.73 9.43 12.87
N VAL A 386 -12.47 9.04 13.04
CA VAL A 386 -11.95 7.72 12.75
C VAL A 386 -11.16 7.26 13.98
N SER A 387 -11.43 6.04 14.44
CA SER A 387 -10.72 5.40 15.54
C SER A 387 -9.24 5.22 15.17
N GLU A 388 -8.39 5.49 16.14
CA GLU A 388 -6.95 5.24 16.10
C GLU A 388 -6.65 4.16 17.15
N PHE A 389 -7.04 2.92 16.85
CA PHE A 389 -6.82 1.77 17.74
C PHE A 389 -5.60 0.97 17.33
N VAL A 390 -4.66 0.81 18.26
CA VAL A 390 -3.45 -0.01 18.10
C VAL A 390 -3.21 -0.81 19.37
N ALA A 391 -3.08 -2.12 19.24
CA ALA A 391 -2.74 -3.03 20.34
C ALA A 391 -1.62 -3.98 19.92
N VAL A 392 -0.78 -4.34 20.87
CA VAL A 392 0.30 -5.32 20.68
C VAL A 392 0.20 -6.41 21.73
N ARG A 393 0.51 -7.65 21.34
CA ARG A 393 0.53 -8.78 22.25
C ARG A 393 1.96 -8.99 22.73
N ASP A 394 2.35 -8.24 23.76
CA ASP A 394 3.69 -8.33 24.35
C ASP A 394 3.88 -9.75 24.92
N GLY A 395 4.78 -10.53 24.33
CA GLY A 395 4.90 -11.94 24.64
C GLY A 395 5.54 -12.20 26.00
N SER A 396 4.72 -12.53 27.00
CA SER A 396 4.85 -13.69 27.92
C SER A 396 3.90 -13.53 29.12
N TYR A 397 2.82 -14.30 29.15
CA TYR A 397 2.34 -14.87 30.42
C TYR A 397 2.45 -16.38 30.27
N SER A 398 3.40 -16.95 31.02
CA SER A 398 3.57 -18.39 31.25
C SER A 398 2.35 -18.98 31.93
#